data_AF-A0A517VMN0-F1
#
_entry.id   AF-A0A517VMN0-F1
#
_cell.length_a   1.000
_cell.length_b   1.000
_cell.length_c   1.000
_cell.angle_alpha   90.00
_cell.angle_beta   90.00
_cell.angle_gamma   90.00
#
_symmetry.space_group_name_H-M   'P 1'
#
loop_
_entity.id
_entity.type
_entity.pdbx_description
1 polymer ?
#
loop_
_entity_poly.entity_id
_entity_poly.type
_entity_poly.pdbx_seq_one_letter_code
_entity_poly.pdbx_strand_id
1 'polypeptide(L)'
;MTKATLQQNRRAGFTLVEVMIVVVILGILAATVLPQFISTNDDAKESVLVQDLQTLRSQIQVYKFQHDGKYPADGSTDTDDFRDSLLLSSDKDGTTGAVGTKPLGPYLIGSVPPNPFTGGRGIMIVTDVAATTPDESAKDGTETVGWIYNPATGLIKGNNSGNAADGRALDTL
;
A
#
# COMPACT_ATOMS: atom_id res chain seq x y z
N MET A 1 17.30 -82.30 18.72
CA MET A 1 17.04 -81.00 19.38
C MET A 1 17.67 -79.90 18.54
N THR A 2 16.87 -79.13 17.81
CA THR A 2 17.33 -78.10 16.86
C THR A 2 17.21 -76.74 17.53
N LYS A 3 18.33 -76.05 17.79
CA LYS A 3 18.32 -74.71 18.40
C LYS A 3 18.04 -73.68 17.30
N ALA A 4 16.91 -72.97 17.39
CA ALA A 4 16.62 -71.81 16.56
C ALA A 4 17.41 -70.59 17.08
N THR A 5 18.33 -70.06 16.26
CA THR A 5 19.12 -68.87 16.60
C THR A 5 18.33 -67.63 16.22
N LEU A 6 17.78 -66.92 17.21
CA LEU A 6 17.12 -65.63 17.00
C LEU A 6 18.16 -64.56 16.65
N GLN A 7 18.22 -64.14 15.38
CA GLN A 7 18.99 -62.96 14.96
C GLN A 7 18.39 -61.70 15.60
N GLN A 8 19.07 -61.15 16.59
CA GLN A 8 18.73 -59.84 17.16
C GLN A 8 19.10 -58.73 16.16
N ASN A 9 18.09 -58.10 15.57
CA ASN A 9 18.26 -56.86 14.83
C ASN A 9 18.77 -55.77 15.78
N ARG A 10 20.04 -55.37 15.63
CA ARG A 10 20.62 -54.24 16.36
C ARG A 10 19.94 -52.95 15.88
N ARG A 11 19.04 -52.40 16.71
CA ARG A 11 18.51 -51.05 16.50
C ARG A 11 19.67 -50.06 16.73
N ALA A 12 20.16 -49.45 15.67
CA ALA A 12 21.09 -48.33 15.77
C ALA A 12 20.32 -47.12 16.30
N GLY A 13 20.71 -46.61 17.46
CA GLY A 13 20.19 -45.35 18.01
C GLY A 13 20.99 -44.17 17.48
N PHE A 14 20.34 -43.01 17.37
CA PHE A 14 20.99 -41.75 17.04
C PHE A 14 22.07 -41.42 18.07
N THR A 15 23.20 -40.90 17.61
CA THR A 15 24.26 -40.43 18.51
C THR A 15 23.96 -39.01 18.97
N LEU A 16 24.39 -38.67 20.19
CA LEU A 16 24.25 -37.31 20.71
C LEU A 16 24.99 -36.29 19.83
N VAL A 17 26.14 -36.69 19.26
CA VAL A 17 26.94 -35.87 18.35
C VAL A 17 26.18 -35.55 17.06
N GLU A 18 25.45 -36.52 16.52
CA GLU A 18 24.64 -36.34 15.31
C GLU A 18 23.52 -35.32 15.53
N VAL A 19 22.85 -35.38 16.68
CA VAL A 19 21.85 -34.37 17.05
C VAL A 19 22.50 -33.00 17.25
N MET A 20 23.67 -32.91 17.90
CA MET A 20 24.38 -31.65 18.11
C MET A 20 24.76 -30.95 16.79
N ILE A 21 25.27 -31.69 15.81
CA ILE A 21 25.62 -31.11 14.51
C ILE A 21 24.37 -30.55 13.82
N VAL A 22 23.23 -31.26 13.90
CA VAL A 22 21.97 -30.80 13.31
C VAL A 22 21.49 -29.50 13.95
N VAL A 23 21.47 -29.37 15.28
CA VAL A 23 21.06 -28.09 15.91
C VAL A 23 22.03 -26.95 15.64
N VAL A 24 23.33 -27.22 15.50
CA VAL A 24 24.31 -26.19 15.11
C VAL A 24 24.05 -25.70 13.69
N ILE A 25 23.85 -26.61 12.73
CA ILE A 25 23.53 -26.25 11.34
C ILE A 25 22.22 -25.45 11.27
N LEU A 26 21.17 -25.91 11.98
CA LEU A 26 19.90 -25.18 12.05
C LEU A 26 20.06 -23.79 12.68
N GLY A 27 20.92 -23.64 13.69
CA GLY A 27 21.22 -22.34 14.30
C GLY A 27 21.90 -21.36 13.33
N ILE A 28 22.87 -21.83 12.53
CA ILE A 28 23.56 -21.02 11.51
C ILE A 28 22.60 -20.62 10.38
N LEU A 29 21.78 -21.57 9.90
CA LEU A 29 20.78 -21.29 8.88
C LEU A 29 19.74 -20.28 9.37
N ALA A 30 19.24 -20.44 10.59
CA ALA A 30 18.30 -19.50 11.18
C ALA A 30 18.90 -18.08 11.32
N ALA A 31 20.16 -17.97 11.72
CA ALA A 31 20.84 -16.68 11.91
C ALA A 31 21.10 -15.94 10.58
N THR A 32 21.36 -16.66 9.49
CA THR A 32 21.72 -16.07 8.18
C THR A 32 20.52 -15.75 7.31
N VAL A 33 19.45 -16.54 7.38
CA VAL A 33 18.28 -16.40 6.51
C VAL A 33 17.34 -15.30 6.97
N LEU A 34 17.22 -15.07 8.29
CA LEU A 34 16.27 -14.12 8.86
C LEU A 34 16.48 -12.64 8.46
N PRO A 35 17.71 -12.08 8.45
CA PRO A 35 17.88 -10.65 8.16
C PRO A 35 17.55 -10.25 6.71
N GLN A 36 17.61 -11.19 5.76
CA GLN A 36 17.45 -10.87 4.33
C GLN A 36 15.99 -10.63 3.90
N PHE A 37 15.00 -11.03 4.70
CA PHE A 37 13.58 -10.84 4.38
C PHE A 37 13.00 -9.50 4.83
N ILE A 38 13.67 -8.77 5.72
CA ILE A 38 13.10 -7.55 6.31
C ILE A 38 13.29 -6.34 5.38
N SER A 39 14.42 -6.22 4.66
CA SER A 39 14.70 -5.08 3.79
C SER A 39 13.93 -5.06 2.47
N THR A 40 13.60 -6.23 1.90
CA THR A 40 12.91 -6.33 0.60
C THR A 40 11.45 -5.85 0.65
N ASN A 41 10.85 -5.74 1.83
CA ASN A 41 9.45 -5.34 1.97
C ASN A 41 9.23 -3.84 1.73
N ASP A 42 10.18 -2.98 2.11
CA ASP A 42 9.98 -1.54 2.02
C ASP A 42 10.22 -0.99 0.61
N ASP A 43 11.21 -1.51 -0.12
CA ASP A 43 11.41 -1.22 -1.55
C ASP A 43 10.18 -1.58 -2.40
N ALA A 44 9.57 -2.74 -2.10
CA ALA A 44 8.36 -3.17 -2.77
C ALA A 44 7.18 -2.23 -2.47
N LYS A 45 7.02 -1.81 -1.22
CA LYS A 45 6.00 -0.83 -0.83
C LYS A 45 6.23 0.53 -1.47
N GLU A 46 7.48 0.99 -1.55
CA GLU A 46 7.84 2.24 -2.23
C GLU A 46 7.47 2.18 -3.72
N SER A 47 7.81 1.09 -4.40
CA SER A 47 7.43 0.90 -5.80
C SER A 47 5.91 0.92 -6.00
N VAL A 48 5.15 0.30 -5.10
CA VAL A 48 3.67 0.33 -5.13
C VAL A 48 3.16 1.74 -4.86
N LEU A 49 3.73 2.46 -3.89
CA LEU A 49 3.33 3.84 -3.56
C LEU A 49 3.50 4.77 -4.77
N VAL A 50 4.64 4.70 -5.44
CA VAL A 50 4.92 5.51 -6.63
C VAL A 50 3.97 5.15 -7.77
N GLN A 51 3.69 3.86 -7.98
CA GLN A 51 2.76 3.40 -9.02
C GLN A 51 1.32 3.87 -8.74
N ASP A 52 0.87 3.77 -7.49
CA ASP A 52 -0.47 4.22 -7.09
C ASP A 52 -0.59 5.75 -7.20
N LEU A 53 0.43 6.50 -6.79
CA LEU A 53 0.48 7.96 -6.98
C LEU A 53 0.44 8.34 -8.47
N GLN A 54 1.19 7.66 -9.33
CA GLN A 54 1.15 7.90 -10.77
C GLN A 54 -0.24 7.61 -11.34
N THR A 55 -0.88 6.54 -10.90
CA THR A 55 -2.24 6.18 -11.31
C THR A 55 -3.23 7.25 -10.87
N LEU A 56 -3.22 7.65 -9.60
CA LEU A 56 -4.08 8.71 -9.06
C LEU A 56 -3.86 10.04 -9.78
N ARG A 57 -2.61 10.48 -9.92
CA ARG A 57 -2.24 11.71 -10.65
C ARG A 57 -2.75 11.66 -12.08
N SER A 58 -2.59 10.54 -12.77
CA SER A 58 -3.09 10.35 -14.15
C SER A 58 -4.61 10.50 -14.22
N GLN A 59 -5.36 9.81 -13.35
CA GLN A 59 -6.83 9.88 -13.34
C GLN A 59 -7.36 11.27 -12.96
N ILE A 60 -6.70 11.96 -12.03
CA ILE A 60 -6.99 13.36 -11.70
C ILE A 60 -6.81 14.27 -12.92
N GLN A 61 -5.76 14.06 -13.74
CA GLN A 61 -5.57 14.84 -14.97
C GLN A 61 -6.61 14.49 -16.04
N VAL A 62 -7.01 13.22 -16.16
CA VAL A 62 -8.09 12.81 -17.08
C VAL A 62 -9.42 13.46 -16.68
N TYR A 63 -9.76 13.45 -15.38
CA TYR A 63 -10.91 14.17 -14.84
C TYR A 63 -10.84 15.65 -15.23
N LYS A 64 -9.72 16.31 -14.91
CA LYS A 64 -9.51 17.73 -15.20
C LYS A 64 -9.77 18.08 -16.68
N PHE A 65 -9.27 17.24 -17.58
CA PHE A 65 -9.44 17.45 -19.01
C PHE A 65 -10.92 17.37 -19.45
N GLN A 66 -11.71 16.49 -18.83
CA GLN A 66 -13.13 16.31 -19.15
C GLN A 66 -14.05 17.34 -18.48
N HIS A 67 -13.60 17.96 -17.38
CA HIS A 67 -14.37 18.89 -16.54
C HIS A 67 -13.91 20.36 -16.65
N ASP A 68 -13.55 20.81 -17.85
CA ASP A 68 -13.19 22.22 -18.14
C ASP A 68 -12.07 22.79 -17.27
N GLY A 69 -11.09 21.96 -16.91
CA GLY A 69 -9.95 22.39 -16.12
C GLY A 69 -10.14 22.27 -14.60
N LYS A 70 -11.35 21.91 -14.13
CA LYS A 70 -11.64 21.70 -12.71
C LYS A 70 -11.09 20.37 -12.24
N TYR A 71 -10.44 20.36 -11.09
CA TYR A 71 -9.98 19.14 -10.46
C TYR A 71 -11.10 18.44 -9.68
N PRO A 72 -10.94 17.14 -9.34
CA PRO A 72 -11.84 16.46 -8.42
C PRO A 72 -12.00 17.26 -7.12
N ALA A 73 -13.23 17.40 -6.64
CA ALA A 73 -13.59 18.19 -5.48
C ALA A 73 -13.16 19.68 -5.52
N ASP A 74 -12.97 20.27 -6.71
CA ASP A 74 -12.61 21.69 -6.84
C ASP A 74 -13.57 22.60 -6.06
N GLY A 75 -13.01 23.47 -5.21
CA GLY A 75 -13.77 24.34 -4.31
C GLY A 75 -14.45 23.64 -3.11
N SER A 76 -14.27 22.33 -2.92
CA SER A 76 -14.83 21.58 -1.80
C SER A 76 -13.76 21.23 -0.75
N THR A 77 -14.21 21.09 0.50
CA THR A 77 -13.43 20.53 1.60
C THR A 77 -13.94 19.17 2.05
N ASP A 78 -14.98 18.65 1.40
CA ASP A 78 -15.58 17.35 1.69
C ASP A 78 -14.77 16.25 1.00
N THR A 79 -14.34 15.25 1.77
CA THR A 79 -13.55 14.12 1.28
C THR A 79 -14.37 13.19 0.39
N ASP A 80 -15.69 13.15 0.60
CA ASP A 80 -16.59 12.34 -0.22
C ASP A 80 -16.75 12.91 -1.63
N ASP A 81 -16.68 14.24 -1.80
CA ASP A 81 -16.70 14.86 -3.14
C ASP A 81 -15.50 14.42 -4.00
N PHE A 82 -14.33 14.19 -3.38
CA PHE A 82 -13.16 13.66 -4.09
C PHE A 82 -13.40 12.23 -4.54
N ARG A 83 -13.92 11.40 -3.63
CA ARG A 83 -14.24 9.99 -3.91
C ARG A 83 -15.26 9.90 -5.04
N ASP A 84 -16.36 10.63 -4.92
CA ASP A 84 -17.46 10.60 -5.88
C ASP A 84 -17.00 11.11 -7.25
N SER A 85 -16.17 12.15 -7.29
CA SER A 85 -15.59 12.67 -8.54
C SER A 85 -14.80 11.60 -9.30
N LEU A 86 -14.14 10.67 -8.61
CA LEU A 86 -13.28 9.65 -9.25
C LEU A 86 -13.94 8.27 -9.38
N LEU A 87 -14.82 7.88 -8.45
CA LEU A 87 -15.41 6.55 -8.37
C LEU A 87 -16.80 6.45 -9.02
N LEU A 88 -17.50 7.58 -9.16
CA LEU A 88 -18.81 7.65 -9.80
C LEU A 88 -18.69 8.18 -11.24
N SER A 89 -19.80 8.10 -11.99
CA SER A 89 -19.89 8.78 -13.28
C SER A 89 -20.32 10.23 -13.06
N SER A 90 -19.89 11.14 -13.93
CA SER A 90 -20.16 12.57 -13.82
C SER A 90 -20.54 13.18 -15.17
N ASP A 91 -21.18 14.35 -15.13
CA ASP A 91 -21.39 15.18 -16.32
C ASP A 91 -20.31 16.26 -16.42
N LYS A 92 -20.29 17.02 -17.51
CA LYS A 92 -19.25 18.04 -17.76
C LYS A 92 -19.06 19.02 -16.60
N ASP A 93 -20.12 19.33 -15.87
CA ASP A 93 -20.09 20.28 -14.75
C ASP A 93 -19.56 19.68 -13.44
N GLY A 94 -19.34 18.36 -13.39
CA GLY A 94 -18.84 17.63 -12.23
C GLY A 94 -19.94 17.06 -11.35
N THR A 95 -21.20 17.11 -11.76
CA THR A 95 -22.30 16.53 -10.96
C THR A 95 -22.23 15.01 -11.08
N THR A 96 -22.11 14.34 -9.93
CA THR A 96 -21.91 12.89 -9.87
C THR A 96 -23.25 12.12 -9.91
N GLY A 97 -23.17 10.85 -10.27
CA GLY A 97 -24.29 9.92 -10.32
C GLY A 97 -23.79 8.48 -10.42
N ALA A 98 -24.66 7.51 -10.16
CA ALA A 98 -24.26 6.10 -10.18
C ALA A 98 -23.50 5.72 -11.48
N VAL A 99 -22.54 4.81 -11.37
CA VAL A 99 -21.69 4.40 -12.49
C VAL A 99 -22.54 4.01 -13.71
N GLY A 100 -22.21 4.60 -14.86
CA GLY A 100 -22.91 4.38 -16.13
C GLY A 100 -24.18 5.22 -16.34
N THR A 101 -24.58 6.06 -15.37
CA THR A 101 -25.75 6.95 -15.53
C THR A 101 -25.43 8.30 -16.14
N LYS A 102 -24.14 8.66 -16.21
CA LYS A 102 -23.63 9.92 -16.75
C LYS A 102 -22.49 9.66 -17.75
N PRO A 103 -22.22 10.59 -18.68
CA PRO A 103 -21.38 10.33 -19.85
C PRO A 103 -19.88 10.26 -19.58
N LEU A 104 -19.40 10.76 -18.44
CA LEU A 104 -17.97 10.79 -18.08
C LEU A 104 -17.70 9.89 -16.88
N GLY A 105 -16.45 9.42 -16.77
CA GLY A 105 -16.01 8.51 -15.71
C GLY A 105 -16.74 7.15 -15.71
N PRO A 106 -16.56 6.33 -14.66
CA PRO A 106 -15.68 6.57 -13.52
C PRO A 106 -14.20 6.53 -13.92
N TYR A 107 -13.36 7.22 -13.16
CA TYR A 107 -11.93 7.34 -13.43
C TYR A 107 -11.11 6.33 -12.63
N LEU A 108 -11.64 5.88 -11.50
CA LEU A 108 -11.12 4.78 -10.70
C LEU A 108 -12.15 3.65 -10.62
N ILE A 109 -11.67 2.42 -10.62
CA ILE A 109 -12.53 1.23 -10.53
C ILE A 109 -12.47 0.68 -9.10
N GLY A 110 -13.65 0.55 -8.48
CA GLY A 110 -13.83 -0.05 -7.18
C GLY A 110 -13.59 0.91 -6.01
N SER A 111 -12.34 1.31 -5.76
CA SER A 111 -12.00 2.15 -4.62
C SER A 111 -10.67 2.87 -4.84
N VAL A 112 -10.40 3.90 -4.05
CA VAL A 112 -9.05 4.50 -3.95
C VAL A 112 -8.07 3.40 -3.52
N PRO A 113 -6.90 3.27 -4.18
CA PRO A 113 -5.88 2.30 -3.78
C PRO A 113 -5.43 2.54 -2.33
N PRO A 114 -5.17 1.49 -1.56
CA PRO A 114 -4.66 1.65 -0.21
C PRO A 114 -3.20 2.12 -0.25
N ASN A 115 -2.83 3.05 0.61
CA ASN A 115 -1.43 3.41 0.81
C ASN A 115 -0.66 2.19 1.36
N PRO A 116 0.44 1.74 0.71
CA PRO A 116 1.14 0.52 1.09
C PRO A 116 1.87 0.58 2.44
N PHE A 117 2.07 1.79 3.01
CA PHE A 117 2.69 1.99 4.32
C PHE A 117 1.66 2.06 5.45
N THR A 118 0.56 2.79 5.25
CA THR A 118 -0.46 2.97 6.30
C THR A 118 -1.67 2.03 6.18
N GLY A 119 -1.85 1.39 5.02
CA GLY A 119 -3.05 0.65 4.65
C GLY A 119 -4.29 1.53 4.45
N GLY A 120 -4.15 2.85 4.58
CA GLY A 120 -5.24 3.81 4.52
C GLY A 120 -5.71 4.10 3.11
N ARG A 121 -7.01 4.35 2.95
CA ARG A 121 -7.65 4.78 1.70
C ARG A 121 -8.23 6.18 1.79
N GLY A 122 -8.39 6.68 3.00
CA GLY A 122 -8.97 7.98 3.28
C GLY A 122 -8.16 9.11 2.66
N ILE A 123 -8.84 10.22 2.43
CA ILE A 123 -8.27 11.41 1.82
C ILE A 123 -8.25 12.51 2.87
N MET A 124 -7.17 13.26 2.94
CA MET A 124 -7.11 14.51 3.69
C MET A 124 -7.01 15.67 2.70
N ILE A 125 -8.03 16.52 2.70
CA ILE A 125 -8.07 17.72 1.87
C ILE A 125 -7.33 18.86 2.57
N VAL A 126 -6.37 19.46 1.88
CA VAL A 126 -5.55 20.57 2.38
C VAL A 126 -5.39 21.67 1.34
N THR A 127 -5.01 22.87 1.80
CA THR A 127 -4.74 24.02 0.94
C THR A 127 -3.31 24.06 0.41
N ASP A 128 -2.36 23.38 1.08
CA ASP A 128 -0.98 23.25 0.64
C ASP A 128 -0.45 21.84 0.94
N VAL A 129 -0.33 21.03 -0.12
CA VAL A 129 0.14 19.63 -0.01
C VAL A 129 1.62 19.57 0.34
N ALA A 130 2.44 20.46 -0.20
CA ALA A 130 3.88 20.41 0.00
C ALA A 130 4.25 20.77 1.45
N ALA A 131 3.57 21.74 2.03
CA ALA A 131 3.80 22.17 3.42
C ALA A 131 3.17 21.26 4.49
N THR A 132 2.19 20.41 4.11
CA THR A 132 1.50 19.53 5.08
C THR A 132 2.42 18.39 5.53
N THR A 133 2.66 18.26 6.83
CA THR A 133 3.36 17.08 7.38
C THR A 133 2.42 15.86 7.40
N PRO A 134 2.92 14.63 7.18
CA PRO A 134 2.10 13.43 7.32
C PRO A 134 1.48 13.32 8.72
N ASP A 135 0.21 12.93 8.76
CA ASP A 135 -0.52 12.56 9.97
C ASP A 135 -1.13 11.17 9.76
N GLU A 136 -0.35 10.12 10.03
CA GLU A 136 -0.78 8.72 9.85
C GLU A 136 -1.91 8.29 10.80
N SER A 137 -2.22 9.11 11.82
CA SER A 137 -3.34 8.86 12.73
C SER A 137 -4.67 9.43 12.20
N ALA A 138 -4.61 10.32 11.21
CA ALA A 138 -5.79 10.96 10.64
C ALA A 138 -6.80 9.93 10.10
N LYS A 139 -8.08 10.25 10.30
CA LYS A 139 -9.22 9.42 9.88
C LYS A 139 -10.13 10.21 8.97
N ASP A 140 -10.67 9.51 7.99
CA ASP A 140 -11.69 9.99 7.09
C ASP A 140 -12.89 9.05 7.23
N GLY A 141 -13.89 9.51 8.00
CA GLY A 141 -14.90 8.64 8.59
C GLY A 141 -14.25 7.56 9.47
N THR A 142 -14.38 6.30 9.05
CA THR A 142 -13.79 5.13 9.74
C THR A 142 -12.48 4.67 9.11
N GLU A 143 -12.11 5.20 7.95
CA GLU A 143 -10.90 4.80 7.22
C GLU A 143 -9.68 5.58 7.71
N THR A 144 -8.51 4.93 7.72
CA THR A 144 -7.23 5.64 7.87
C THR A 144 -6.97 6.48 6.61
N VAL A 145 -6.52 7.71 6.79
CA VAL A 145 -6.09 8.56 5.67
C VAL A 145 -4.80 8.01 5.07
N GLY A 146 -4.86 7.63 3.79
CA GLY A 146 -3.69 7.20 3.01
C GLY A 146 -3.10 8.30 2.15
N TRP A 147 -3.87 9.34 1.83
CA TRP A 147 -3.50 10.32 0.81
C TRP A 147 -3.82 11.75 1.24
N ILE A 148 -2.96 12.69 0.86
CA ILE A 148 -3.12 14.12 1.10
C ILE A 148 -3.31 14.79 -0.26
N TYR A 149 -4.38 15.55 -0.40
CA TYR A 149 -4.82 16.10 -1.68
C TYR A 149 -5.19 17.58 -1.56
N ASN A 150 -4.92 18.35 -2.62
CA ASN A 150 -5.39 19.73 -2.74
C ASN A 150 -6.28 19.88 -3.99
N PRO A 151 -7.58 20.17 -3.81
CA PRO A 151 -8.54 20.33 -4.90
C PRO A 151 -8.26 21.55 -5.79
N ALA A 152 -7.64 22.61 -5.28
CA ALA A 152 -7.35 23.79 -6.09
C ALA A 152 -6.17 23.56 -7.07
N THR A 153 -5.24 22.66 -6.74
CA THR A 153 -4.02 22.44 -7.54
C THR A 153 -3.97 21.08 -8.21
N GLY A 154 -4.77 20.12 -7.75
CA GLY A 154 -4.73 18.72 -8.18
C GLY A 154 -3.51 17.94 -7.64
N LEU A 155 -2.71 18.55 -6.75
CA LEU A 155 -1.56 17.89 -6.16
C LEU A 155 -2.01 16.82 -5.17
N ILE A 156 -1.36 15.66 -5.23
CA ILE A 156 -1.59 14.52 -4.33
C ILE A 156 -0.27 13.90 -3.92
N LYS A 157 -0.15 13.53 -2.63
CA LYS A 157 0.97 12.79 -2.06
C LYS A 157 0.51 11.73 -1.06
N GLY A 158 1.42 10.82 -0.72
CA GLY A 158 1.19 9.83 0.33
C GLY A 158 1.13 10.46 1.73
N ASN A 159 0.21 9.97 2.57
CA ASN A 159 0.16 10.30 3.99
C ASN A 159 1.01 9.30 4.79
N ASN A 160 2.32 9.36 4.62
CA ASN A 160 3.23 8.47 5.33
C ASN A 160 4.55 9.17 5.64
N SER A 161 5.00 8.99 6.87
CA SER A 161 6.24 9.47 7.42
C SER A 161 7.38 8.49 7.14
N GLY A 162 8.61 8.90 7.42
CA GLY A 162 9.80 8.07 7.23
C GLY A 162 10.49 8.27 5.89
N ASN A 163 11.46 7.40 5.62
CA ASN A 163 12.38 7.53 4.49
C ASN A 163 12.32 6.32 3.58
N ALA A 164 12.44 6.58 2.28
CA ALA A 164 12.73 5.61 1.24
C ALA A 164 14.08 4.93 1.51
N ALA A 165 14.33 3.81 0.84
CA ALA A 165 15.59 3.08 1.00
C ALA A 165 16.82 3.89 0.55
N ASP A 166 16.63 4.88 -0.32
CA ASP A 166 17.66 5.83 -0.76
C ASP A 166 17.82 7.05 0.16
N GLY A 167 17.06 7.13 1.26
CA GLY A 167 17.12 8.19 2.25
C GLY A 167 16.22 9.40 1.95
N ARG A 168 15.54 9.47 0.80
CA ARG A 168 14.53 10.52 0.54
C ARG A 168 13.34 10.36 1.47
N ALA A 169 12.64 11.44 1.79
CA ALA A 169 11.43 11.36 2.60
C ALA A 169 10.28 10.77 1.77
N LEU A 170 9.56 9.77 2.31
CA LEU A 170 8.54 9.05 1.54
C LEU A 170 7.33 9.93 1.16
N ASP A 171 7.05 10.97 1.94
CA ASP A 171 5.98 11.93 1.64
C ASP A 171 6.31 12.87 0.48
N THR A 172 7.55 12.87 -0.02
CA THR A 172 7.99 13.70 -1.15
C THR A 172 7.94 12.99 -2.51
N LEU A 173 7.50 11.72 -2.55
CA LEU A 173 7.40 10.88 -3.75
C LEU A 173 6.23 11.28 -4.69
#